data_AF-A0AAU3N642-F1
#
_entry.id   AF-A0AAU3N642-F1
#
_cell.length_a   1.000
_cell.length_b   1.000
_cell.length_c   1.000
_cell.angle_alpha   90.00
_cell.angle_beta   90.00
_cell.angle_gamma   90.00
#
_symmetry.space_group_name_H-M   'P 1'
#
loop_
_entity.id
_entity.type
_entity.pdbx_description
1 polymer ?
#
loop_
_entity_poly.entity_id
_entity_poly.type
_entity_poly.pdbx_seq_one_letter_code
_entity_poly.pdbx_strand_id
1 'polypeptide(L)'
;MHLEPTPPTMPMTPMTSLSTMPPLSSKGMRYAAAIVAALAALVPARAAAASPSPFRGPQTGRVSYNCAQSQWPWGCLAECESGGRWHVNTGNGSYGGLQFRQPTWKEFGGLAYASRADLASRKEQIRVAEAVVAVQGWAAWPVCSKRYKLQGRSHVVKAGETLWSIARRYRIAGGWKALYKANKQMVGANPNRLNPGMPLVIPKA
;
A
#
# COMPACT_ATOMS: atom_id res chain seq x y z
N MET A 1 -38.94 -17.44 -3.92
CA MET A 1 -38.19 -17.86 -2.73
C MET A 1 -36.71 -17.94 -3.11
N HIS A 2 -35.96 -16.84 -2.95
CA HIS A 2 -34.53 -16.79 -3.25
C HIS A 2 -33.78 -16.95 -1.92
N LEU A 3 -33.01 -18.04 -1.80
CA LEU A 3 -32.13 -18.30 -0.66
C LEU A 3 -30.80 -17.55 -0.89
N GLU A 4 -30.51 -16.54 -0.09
CA GLU A 4 -29.18 -15.92 -0.03
C GLU A 4 -28.18 -16.87 0.67
N PRO A 5 -26.97 -17.07 0.14
CA PRO A 5 -25.94 -17.86 0.83
C PRO A 5 -25.33 -17.05 1.98
N THR A 6 -25.38 -17.60 3.19
CA THR A 6 -24.73 -17.07 4.38
C THR A 6 -23.21 -17.14 4.26
N PRO A 7 -22.46 -16.08 4.60
CA PRO A 7 -20.99 -16.13 4.60
C PRO A 7 -20.46 -17.05 5.72
N PRO A 8 -19.33 -17.76 5.50
CA PRO A 8 -18.75 -18.66 6.49
C PRO A 8 -18.16 -17.90 7.69
N THR A 9 -18.57 -18.28 8.88
CA THR A 9 -18.01 -17.83 10.15
C THR A 9 -16.64 -18.49 10.35
N MET A 10 -15.55 -17.71 10.28
CA MET A 10 -14.20 -18.22 10.59
C MET A 10 -13.87 -18.05 12.08
N PRO A 11 -13.27 -19.06 12.73
CA PRO A 11 -12.83 -18.97 14.12
C PRO A 11 -11.59 -18.06 14.25
N MET A 12 -11.67 -17.06 15.12
CA MET A 12 -10.54 -16.21 15.48
C MET A 12 -9.66 -16.94 16.51
N THR A 13 -8.50 -17.43 16.09
CA THR A 13 -7.47 -17.92 17.03
C THR A 13 -6.75 -16.74 17.70
N PRO A 14 -6.49 -16.80 19.02
CA PRO A 14 -5.79 -15.74 19.73
C PRO A 14 -4.30 -15.69 19.35
N MET A 15 -3.79 -14.48 19.09
CA MET A 15 -2.35 -14.22 18.91
C MET A 15 -1.63 -14.39 20.25
N THR A 16 -0.86 -15.46 20.40
CA THR A 16 -0.01 -15.70 21.56
C THR A 16 1.28 -14.89 21.46
N SER A 17 1.48 -14.03 22.47
CA SER A 17 2.70 -13.55 23.13
C SER A 17 3.98 -13.19 22.36
N LEU A 18 4.46 -11.98 22.66
CA LEU A 18 5.76 -11.39 22.34
C LEU A 18 6.92 -12.27 22.87
N SER A 19 7.82 -12.69 21.98
CA SER A 19 9.17 -13.15 22.37
C SER A 19 10.18 -12.01 22.24
N THR A 20 10.79 -11.69 23.38
CA THR A 20 11.95 -10.83 23.60
C THR A 20 13.14 -11.19 22.71
N MET A 21 13.72 -10.20 22.02
CA MET A 21 15.02 -10.33 21.33
C MET A 21 16.19 -10.09 22.31
N PRO A 22 17.31 -10.83 22.22
CA PRO A 22 18.52 -10.55 22.98
C PRO A 22 19.38 -9.42 22.34
N PRO A 23 20.24 -8.72 23.12
CA PRO A 23 21.08 -7.64 22.62
C PRO A 23 22.33 -8.15 21.89
N LEU A 24 22.75 -7.43 20.85
CA LEU A 24 24.02 -7.62 20.15
C LEU A 24 25.19 -7.07 20.99
N SER A 25 26.21 -7.92 21.17
CA SER A 25 27.46 -7.64 21.91
C SER A 25 28.52 -6.98 21.02
N SER A 26 29.16 -5.94 21.53
CA SER A 26 30.25 -5.19 20.90
C SER A 26 31.62 -5.65 21.42
N LYS A 27 32.46 -6.19 20.53
CA LYS A 27 33.93 -6.34 20.65
C LYS A 27 34.47 -6.15 19.23
N GLY A 28 35.27 -5.16 18.87
CA GLY A 28 36.54 -4.77 19.48
C GLY A 28 37.66 -5.42 18.66
N MET A 29 38.14 -4.75 17.60
CA MET A 29 39.39 -5.15 16.94
C MET A 29 40.12 -3.92 16.41
N ARG A 30 41.28 -3.66 17.02
CA ARG A 30 42.28 -2.67 16.64
C ARG A 30 43.29 -3.39 15.74
N TYR A 31 43.62 -2.84 14.58
CA TYR A 31 44.88 -3.16 13.90
C TYR A 31 45.53 -1.88 13.39
N ALA A 32 46.86 -1.90 13.52
CA ALA A 32 47.77 -0.78 13.51
C ALA A 32 48.09 -0.24 12.11
N ALA A 33 48.62 0.98 12.11
CA ALA A 33 49.08 1.75 10.97
C ALA A 33 50.34 1.18 10.30
N ALA A 34 50.49 1.45 8.99
CA ALA A 34 51.79 1.69 8.36
C ALA A 34 51.64 2.59 7.14
N ILE A 35 52.53 3.58 7.06
CA ILE A 35 52.64 4.70 6.12
C ILE A 35 53.40 4.26 4.86
N VAL A 36 52.99 4.74 3.68
CA VAL A 36 53.93 5.06 2.58
C VAL A 36 53.49 6.37 1.92
N ALA A 37 54.44 7.29 1.79
CA ALA A 37 54.27 8.65 1.32
C ALA A 37 54.57 8.82 -0.18
N ALA A 38 53.92 9.85 -0.74
CA ALA A 38 54.32 10.72 -1.86
C ALA A 38 54.30 10.19 -3.31
N LEU A 39 53.55 10.88 -4.19
CA LEU A 39 54.12 11.79 -5.19
C LEU A 39 53.06 12.54 -6.03
N ALA A 40 53.34 13.83 -6.21
CA ALA A 40 53.07 14.72 -7.36
C ALA A 40 51.63 15.16 -7.71
N ALA A 41 51.48 16.48 -7.72
CA ALA A 41 50.30 17.26 -8.08
C ALA A 41 50.07 17.37 -9.59
N LEU A 42 48.81 17.38 -10.00
CA LEU A 42 48.30 18.08 -11.18
C LEU A 42 46.89 18.63 -10.89
N VAL A 43 46.73 19.95 -10.95
CA VAL A 43 45.47 20.72 -10.95
C VAL A 43 45.14 20.96 -12.43
N PRO A 44 43.89 20.77 -12.95
CA PRO A 44 42.82 21.75 -12.68
C PRO A 44 41.37 21.27 -12.76
N ALA A 45 40.50 21.88 -11.95
CA ALA A 45 39.23 22.48 -12.38
C ALA A 45 38.51 23.00 -11.12
N ARG A 46 38.28 24.31 -11.10
CA ARG A 46 37.44 24.96 -10.11
C ARG A 46 36.02 24.44 -10.28
N ALA A 47 35.63 23.46 -9.47
CA ALA A 47 34.23 23.05 -9.36
C ALA A 47 33.44 24.30 -8.96
N ALA A 48 32.58 24.78 -9.85
CA ALA A 48 31.59 25.78 -9.50
C ALA A 48 30.76 25.18 -8.37
N ALA A 49 30.86 25.76 -7.17
CA ALA A 49 29.99 25.43 -6.06
C ALA A 49 28.55 25.66 -6.53
N ALA A 50 27.82 24.57 -6.77
CA ALA A 50 26.39 24.63 -6.98
C ALA A 50 25.78 25.31 -5.74
N SER A 51 25.13 26.46 -5.94
CA SER A 51 24.39 27.12 -4.87
C SER A 51 23.46 26.09 -4.21
N PRO A 52 23.37 26.03 -2.87
CA PRO A 52 22.36 25.20 -2.23
C PRO A 52 21.00 25.68 -2.73
N SER A 53 20.29 24.80 -3.43
CA SER A 53 18.91 25.06 -3.83
C SER A 53 18.13 25.47 -2.58
N PRO A 54 17.31 26.54 -2.62
CA PRO A 54 16.48 26.87 -1.47
C PRO A 54 15.63 25.65 -1.15
N PHE A 55 15.75 25.18 0.09
CA PHE A 55 14.89 24.14 0.67
C PHE A 55 13.45 24.56 0.40
N ARG A 56 12.80 23.87 -0.54
CA ARG A 56 11.38 24.04 -0.80
C ARG A 56 10.68 23.51 0.45
N GLY A 57 10.07 24.42 1.21
CA GLY A 57 9.32 24.10 2.42
C GLY A 57 8.20 23.07 2.16
N PRO A 58 7.46 22.65 3.20
CA PRO A 58 6.43 21.64 3.06
C PRO A 58 5.35 22.11 2.09
N GLN A 59 5.41 21.57 0.88
CA GLN A 59 4.41 21.79 -0.16
C GLN A 59 3.09 21.20 0.36
N THR A 60 2.17 22.05 0.81
CA THR A 60 0.75 21.70 1.02
C THR A 60 0.00 21.54 -0.31
N GLY A 61 0.72 21.10 -1.35
CA GLY A 61 0.19 20.71 -2.64
C GLY A 61 -0.30 19.26 -2.59
N ARG A 62 -1.44 19.00 -3.22
CA ARG A 62 -1.98 17.65 -3.41
C ARG A 62 -0.85 16.72 -3.82
N VAL A 63 -0.67 15.63 -3.09
CA VAL A 63 0.27 14.61 -3.53
C VAL A 63 -0.35 13.92 -4.73
N SER A 64 -0.07 14.43 -5.93
CA SER A 64 -0.37 13.75 -7.18
C SER A 64 0.67 12.65 -7.36
N TYR A 65 0.40 11.48 -6.81
CA TYR A 65 1.20 10.31 -7.13
C TYR A 65 0.87 9.88 -8.57
N ASN A 66 1.86 9.62 -9.42
CA ASN A 66 1.62 9.15 -10.80
C ASN A 66 0.76 7.87 -10.82
N CYS A 67 0.94 7.00 -9.83
CA CYS A 67 0.11 5.82 -9.62
C CYS A 67 -1.38 6.13 -9.32
N ALA A 68 -1.71 7.34 -8.84
CA ALA A 68 -3.08 7.69 -8.50
C ALA A 68 -3.94 8.00 -9.73
N GLN A 69 -3.33 8.38 -10.85
CA GLN A 69 -4.04 8.75 -12.08
C GLN A 69 -4.54 7.54 -12.87
N SER A 70 -3.88 6.38 -12.76
CA SER A 70 -4.26 5.16 -13.50
C SER A 70 -4.50 3.95 -12.61
N GLN A 71 -4.18 4.02 -11.31
CA GLN A 71 -3.98 2.82 -10.49
C GLN A 71 -4.34 2.98 -9.00
N TRP A 72 -5.01 4.05 -8.57
CA TRP A 72 -5.38 4.21 -7.16
C TRP A 72 -6.39 3.15 -6.67
N PRO A 73 -6.35 2.71 -5.40
CA PRO A 73 -5.23 2.84 -4.45
C PRO A 73 -4.15 1.78 -4.67
N TRP A 74 -4.50 0.66 -5.31
CA TRP A 74 -3.73 -0.57 -5.32
C TRP A 74 -2.41 -0.51 -6.08
N GLY A 75 -2.35 0.26 -7.16
CA GLY A 75 -1.09 0.53 -7.86
C GLY A 75 -0.18 1.46 -7.09
N CYS A 76 -0.72 2.41 -6.31
CA CYS A 76 0.14 3.17 -5.40
C CYS A 76 0.67 2.30 -4.27
N LEU A 77 -0.19 1.42 -3.73
CA LEU A 77 0.25 0.44 -2.75
C LEU A 77 1.33 -0.47 -3.34
N ALA A 78 1.10 -1.02 -4.53
CA ALA A 78 2.08 -1.86 -5.23
C ALA A 78 3.39 -1.12 -5.56
N GLU A 79 3.32 0.16 -5.91
CA GLU A 79 4.52 0.99 -6.12
C GLU A 79 5.36 1.07 -4.84
N CYS A 80 4.71 1.22 -3.69
CA CYS A 80 5.41 1.24 -2.40
C CYS A 80 5.90 -0.15 -1.95
N GLU A 81 5.13 -1.21 -2.22
CA GLU A 81 5.43 -2.57 -1.77
C GLU A 81 6.46 -3.29 -2.65
N SER A 82 6.38 -3.14 -3.97
CA SER A 82 7.17 -3.89 -4.95
C SER A 82 7.80 -3.04 -6.06
N GLY A 83 7.65 -1.72 -6.02
CA GLY A 83 7.97 -0.86 -7.16
C GLY A 83 7.03 -1.09 -8.35
N GLY A 84 5.79 -1.52 -8.09
CA GLY A 84 4.75 -1.71 -9.11
C GLY A 84 4.87 -3.03 -9.88
N ARG A 85 5.76 -3.94 -9.45
CA ARG A 85 6.06 -5.20 -10.14
C ARG A 85 5.10 -6.33 -9.72
N TRP A 86 4.01 -6.51 -10.46
CA TRP A 86 2.96 -7.48 -10.12
C TRP A 86 3.38 -8.94 -10.11
N HIS A 87 4.43 -9.30 -10.84
CA HIS A 87 4.96 -10.67 -10.94
C HIS A 87 6.29 -10.84 -10.19
N VAL A 88 6.57 -9.99 -9.19
CA VAL A 88 7.84 -10.07 -8.46
C VAL A 88 7.85 -11.27 -7.49
N ASN A 89 9.00 -11.94 -7.46
CA ASN A 89 9.38 -12.89 -6.43
C ASN A 89 10.88 -12.79 -6.20
N THR A 90 11.28 -12.11 -5.13
CA THR A 90 12.69 -11.93 -4.75
C THR A 90 13.21 -13.01 -3.80
N GLY A 91 12.38 -13.98 -3.43
CA GLY A 91 12.73 -14.99 -2.43
C GLY A 91 12.61 -14.51 -0.98
N ASN A 92 12.04 -13.33 -0.72
CA ASN A 92 11.88 -12.77 0.63
C ASN A 92 10.63 -13.28 1.38
N GLY A 93 9.97 -14.34 0.90
CA GLY A 93 8.76 -14.92 1.49
C GLY A 93 7.47 -14.13 1.22
N SER A 94 7.53 -13.10 0.36
CA SER A 94 6.38 -12.32 -0.09
C SER A 94 6.29 -12.33 -1.61
N TYR A 95 5.08 -12.23 -2.15
CA TYR A 95 4.81 -12.50 -3.56
C TYR A 95 3.96 -11.41 -4.21
N GLY A 96 4.32 -11.09 -5.45
CA GLY A 96 3.53 -10.25 -6.34
C GLY A 96 3.55 -8.77 -5.98
N GLY A 97 2.70 -8.01 -6.66
CA GLY A 97 2.74 -6.53 -6.61
C GLY A 97 2.43 -5.97 -5.24
N LEU A 98 1.58 -6.68 -4.47
CA LEU A 98 1.13 -6.29 -3.13
C LEU A 98 1.87 -7.02 -2.02
N GLN A 99 2.97 -7.73 -2.33
CA GLN A 99 3.82 -8.42 -1.34
C GLN A 99 3.03 -9.32 -0.39
N PHE A 100 2.15 -10.18 -0.92
CA PHE A 100 1.38 -11.12 -0.11
C PHE A 100 2.29 -12.16 0.55
N ARG A 101 2.05 -12.45 1.84
CA ARG A 101 2.54 -13.69 2.46
C ARG A 101 1.71 -14.87 1.99
N GLN A 102 2.35 -16.03 1.83
CA GLN A 102 1.67 -17.25 1.37
C GLN A 102 0.46 -17.67 2.23
N PRO A 103 0.51 -17.63 3.57
CA PRO A 103 -0.65 -17.98 4.40
C PRO A 103 -1.84 -17.06 4.15
N THR A 104 -1.61 -15.74 4.06
CA THR A 104 -2.67 -14.75 3.79
C THR A 104 -3.27 -14.94 2.39
N TRP A 105 -2.44 -15.21 1.38
CA TRP A 105 -2.92 -15.52 0.03
C TRP A 105 -3.89 -16.71 0.04
N LYS A 106 -3.52 -17.78 0.76
CA LYS A 106 -4.35 -18.97 0.90
C LYS A 106 -5.64 -18.69 1.67
N GLU A 107 -5.54 -18.02 2.81
CA GLU A 107 -6.65 -17.75 3.72
C GLU A 107 -7.74 -16.90 3.05
N PHE A 108 -7.35 -15.93 2.23
CA PHE A 108 -8.29 -15.03 1.54
C PHE A 108 -8.70 -15.51 0.14
N GLY A 109 -8.54 -16.82 -0.14
CA GLY A 109 -9.08 -17.45 -1.34
C GLY A 109 -8.24 -17.29 -2.60
N GLY A 110 -6.99 -16.83 -2.49
CA GLY A 110 -6.09 -16.63 -3.63
C GLY A 110 -5.74 -17.90 -4.40
N LEU A 111 -5.85 -19.07 -3.76
CA LEU A 111 -5.63 -20.37 -4.44
C LEU A 111 -6.65 -20.66 -5.55
N ALA A 112 -7.78 -19.95 -5.60
CA ALA A 112 -8.70 -20.04 -6.73
C ALA A 112 -8.12 -19.44 -8.03
N TYR A 113 -7.10 -18.57 -7.92
CA TYR A 113 -6.48 -17.90 -9.05
C TYR A 113 -5.10 -18.48 -9.37
N ALA A 114 -4.25 -18.65 -8.36
CA ALA A 114 -2.93 -19.21 -8.53
C ALA A 114 -2.37 -19.78 -7.21
N SER A 115 -1.39 -20.68 -7.31
CA SER A 115 -0.73 -21.25 -6.14
C SER A 115 0.01 -20.20 -5.29
N ARG A 116 0.46 -19.09 -5.89
CA ARG A 116 1.11 -17.95 -5.24
C ARG A 116 0.68 -16.64 -5.87
N ALA A 117 0.78 -15.52 -5.15
CA ALA A 117 0.28 -14.24 -5.63
C ALA A 117 1.03 -13.72 -6.88
N ASP A 118 2.34 -13.92 -6.99
CA ASP A 118 3.17 -13.50 -8.13
C ASP A 118 2.77 -14.17 -9.46
N LEU A 119 2.12 -15.33 -9.38
CA LEU A 119 1.63 -16.09 -10.53
C LEU A 119 0.23 -15.66 -10.97
N ALA A 120 -0.51 -14.95 -10.11
CA ALA A 120 -1.82 -14.42 -10.44
C ALA A 120 -1.70 -13.08 -11.18
N SER A 121 -2.71 -12.76 -12.00
CA SER A 121 -2.81 -11.45 -12.62
C SER A 121 -2.98 -10.35 -11.57
N ARG A 122 -2.62 -9.12 -11.93
CA ARG A 122 -2.86 -7.94 -11.10
C ARG A 122 -4.29 -7.84 -10.58
N LYS A 123 -5.28 -8.11 -11.43
CA LYS A 123 -6.70 -7.98 -11.07
C LYS A 123 -7.10 -8.99 -10.00
N GLU A 124 -6.57 -10.20 -10.09
CA GLU A 124 -6.82 -11.27 -9.11
C GLU A 124 -6.13 -10.97 -7.78
N GLN A 125 -4.88 -10.48 -7.82
CA GLN A 125 -4.19 -10.02 -6.60
C GLN A 125 -4.97 -8.91 -5.89
N ILE A 126 -5.49 -7.94 -6.66
CA ILE A 126 -6.35 -6.86 -6.13
C ILE A 126 -7.63 -7.45 -5.53
N ARG A 127 -8.24 -8.45 -6.16
CA ARG A 127 -9.46 -9.07 -5.64
C ARG A 127 -9.26 -9.71 -4.27
N VAL A 128 -8.15 -10.41 -4.08
CA VAL A 128 -7.76 -10.97 -2.78
C VAL A 128 -7.43 -9.86 -1.79
N ALA A 129 -6.77 -8.78 -2.23
CA ALA A 129 -6.44 -7.65 -1.37
C ALA A 129 -7.68 -6.90 -0.87
N GLU A 130 -8.71 -6.76 -1.72
CA GLU A 130 -10.00 -6.21 -1.35
C GLU A 130 -10.66 -7.04 -0.24
N ALA A 131 -10.57 -8.38 -0.32
CA ALA A 131 -11.08 -9.26 0.73
C ALA A 131 -10.29 -9.09 2.04
N VAL A 132 -8.96 -8.97 1.98
CA VAL A 132 -8.11 -8.68 3.15
C VAL A 132 -8.52 -7.36 3.80
N VAL A 133 -8.61 -6.28 3.02
CA VAL A 133 -8.97 -4.96 3.56
C VAL A 133 -10.40 -4.91 4.07
N ALA A 134 -11.32 -5.70 3.52
CA ALA A 134 -12.68 -5.81 4.06
C ALA A 134 -12.71 -6.34 5.49
N VAL A 135 -11.78 -7.25 5.85
CA VAL A 135 -11.70 -7.89 7.18
C VAL A 135 -10.75 -7.15 8.11
N GLN A 136 -9.51 -6.92 7.67
CA GLN A 136 -8.42 -6.39 8.50
C GLN A 136 -8.27 -4.86 8.38
N GLY A 137 -8.97 -4.25 7.43
CA GLY A 137 -8.73 -2.86 7.04
C GLY A 137 -7.35 -2.67 6.41
N TRP A 138 -6.97 -1.41 6.23
CA TRP A 138 -5.68 -1.04 5.64
C TRP A 138 -4.45 -1.33 6.52
N ALA A 139 -4.64 -1.80 7.75
CA ALA A 139 -3.56 -2.20 8.65
C ALA A 139 -2.77 -3.42 8.15
N ALA A 140 -3.34 -4.20 7.21
CA ALA A 140 -2.65 -5.29 6.53
C ALA A 140 -1.41 -4.84 5.73
N TRP A 141 -1.35 -3.56 5.34
CA TRP A 141 -0.17 -2.93 4.72
C TRP A 141 0.22 -1.67 5.51
N PRO A 142 0.81 -1.80 6.71
CA PRO A 142 0.85 -0.73 7.70
C PRO A 142 1.72 0.47 7.28
N VAL A 143 2.84 0.22 6.60
CA VAL A 143 3.77 1.27 6.16
C VAL A 143 3.23 1.97 4.91
N CYS A 144 2.93 1.19 3.87
CA CYS A 144 2.53 1.76 2.58
C CYS A 144 1.11 2.33 2.60
N SER A 145 0.15 1.74 3.33
CA SER A 145 -1.18 2.35 3.48
C SER A 145 -1.11 3.70 4.19
N LYS A 146 -0.25 3.85 5.20
CA LYS A 146 -0.05 5.11 5.90
C LYS A 146 0.52 6.19 4.98
N ARG A 147 1.47 5.83 4.09
CA ARG A 147 2.05 6.73 3.09
C ARG A 147 1.00 7.37 2.20
N TYR A 148 -0.05 6.61 1.85
CA TYR A 148 -1.14 7.05 0.97
C TYR A 148 -2.41 7.43 1.72
N LYS A 149 -2.36 7.49 3.06
CA LYS A 149 -3.52 7.80 3.93
C LYS A 149 -4.72 6.88 3.67
N LEU A 150 -4.45 5.64 3.29
CA LEU A 150 -5.47 4.59 3.16
C LEU A 150 -5.84 4.15 4.58
N GLN A 151 -7.02 4.56 5.04
CA GLN A 151 -7.51 4.31 6.39
C GLN A 151 -8.98 3.91 6.35
N GLY A 152 -9.43 3.14 7.34
CA GLY A 152 -10.82 2.71 7.43
C GLY A 152 -11.11 1.45 6.60
N ARG A 153 -12.35 1.35 6.11
CA ARG A 153 -12.83 0.20 5.33
C ARG A 153 -12.64 0.48 3.84
N SER A 154 -12.54 -0.56 3.01
CA SER A 154 -12.65 -0.43 1.55
C SER A 154 -14.02 -0.90 1.09
N HIS A 155 -14.57 -0.25 0.07
CA HIS A 155 -15.83 -0.63 -0.55
C HIS A 155 -15.68 -0.59 -2.07
N VAL A 156 -15.92 -1.73 -2.70
CA VAL A 156 -15.94 -1.82 -4.16
C VAL A 156 -17.32 -1.42 -4.65
N VAL A 157 -17.37 -0.36 -5.45
CA VAL A 157 -18.61 0.17 -6.05
C VAL A 157 -19.29 -0.93 -6.86
N LYS A 158 -20.56 -1.20 -6.55
CA LYS A 158 -21.42 -2.09 -7.33
C LYS A 158 -22.17 -1.30 -8.40
N ALA A 159 -22.68 -2.01 -9.40
CA ALA A 159 -23.51 -1.41 -10.43
C ALA A 159 -24.74 -0.72 -9.82
N GLY A 160 -24.99 0.53 -10.24
CA GLY A 160 -26.11 1.35 -9.75
C GLY A 160 -25.85 2.10 -8.43
N GLU A 161 -24.68 1.93 -7.80
CA GLU A 161 -24.37 2.68 -6.57
C GLU A 161 -23.92 4.11 -6.86
N THR A 162 -24.33 5.02 -5.98
CA THR A 162 -23.91 6.42 -5.95
C THR A 162 -23.11 6.71 -4.69
N LEU A 163 -22.26 7.76 -4.70
CA LEU A 163 -21.54 8.22 -3.50
C LEU A 163 -22.52 8.52 -2.36
N TRP A 164 -23.73 8.97 -2.70
CA TRP A 164 -24.80 9.18 -1.74
C TRP A 164 -25.27 7.89 -1.09
N SER A 165 -25.63 6.87 -1.89
CA SER A 165 -26.10 5.58 -1.37
C SER A 165 -25.05 4.89 -0.50
N ILE A 166 -23.78 4.98 -0.90
CA ILE A 166 -22.65 4.40 -0.19
C ILE A 166 -22.40 5.15 1.12
N ALA A 167 -22.33 6.48 1.10
CA ALA A 167 -22.11 7.25 2.31
C ALA A 167 -23.24 7.09 3.33
N ARG A 168 -24.48 6.96 2.87
CA ARG A 168 -25.64 6.65 3.73
C ARG A 168 -25.51 5.26 4.35
N ARG A 169 -25.16 4.24 3.56
CA ARG A 169 -24.96 2.87 4.04
C ARG A 169 -23.89 2.79 5.13
N TYR A 170 -22.77 3.49 4.95
CA TYR A 170 -21.66 3.47 5.90
C TYR A 170 -21.77 4.52 7.02
N ARG A 171 -22.85 5.31 7.05
CA ARG A 171 -23.10 6.38 8.04
C ARG A 171 -21.91 7.35 8.18
N ILE A 172 -21.38 7.79 7.04
CA ILE A 172 -20.19 8.65 7.02
C ILE A 172 -20.54 10.05 7.54
N ALA A 173 -19.84 10.53 8.55
CA ALA A 173 -19.94 11.91 9.02
C ALA A 173 -19.59 12.89 7.88
N GLY A 174 -20.48 13.85 7.59
CA GLY A 174 -20.34 14.73 6.41
C GLY A 174 -20.81 14.10 5.08
N GLY A 175 -21.35 12.87 5.12
CA GLY A 175 -22.05 12.22 4.04
C GLY A 175 -21.20 12.00 2.77
N TRP A 176 -21.85 12.04 1.62
CA TRP A 176 -21.19 11.77 0.34
C TRP A 176 -20.11 12.77 -0.02
N LYS A 177 -20.18 14.01 0.48
CA LYS A 177 -19.14 15.03 0.26
C LYS A 177 -17.84 14.64 0.96
N ALA A 178 -17.92 14.11 2.17
CA ALA A 178 -16.76 13.59 2.89
C ALA A 178 -16.18 12.36 2.18
N LEU A 179 -17.05 11.43 1.75
CA LEU A 179 -16.64 10.27 0.95
C LEU A 179 -15.97 10.68 -0.36
N TYR A 180 -16.54 11.65 -1.09
CA TYR A 180 -15.93 12.19 -2.30
C TYR A 180 -14.57 12.83 -2.01
N LYS A 181 -14.46 13.65 -0.96
CA LYS A 181 -13.20 14.30 -0.58
C LYS A 181 -12.09 13.28 -0.33
N ALA A 182 -12.41 12.19 0.36
CA ALA A 182 -11.47 11.10 0.62
C ALA A 182 -11.04 10.34 -0.65
N ASN A 183 -11.91 10.30 -1.67
CA ASN A 183 -11.70 9.52 -2.90
C ASN A 183 -11.53 10.39 -4.16
N LYS A 184 -11.40 11.70 -4.01
CA LYS A 184 -11.42 12.67 -5.12
C LYS A 184 -10.35 12.39 -6.17
N GLN A 185 -9.23 11.83 -5.72
CA GLN A 185 -8.11 11.48 -6.59
C GLN A 185 -8.46 10.34 -7.56
N MET A 186 -9.35 9.44 -7.17
CA MET A 186 -9.80 8.31 -7.98
C MET A 186 -11.09 8.61 -8.77
N VAL A 187 -12.06 9.27 -8.14
CA VAL A 187 -13.33 9.64 -8.79
C VAL A 187 -13.12 10.74 -9.84
N GLY A 188 -12.03 11.51 -9.72
CA GLY A 188 -11.71 12.61 -10.63
C GLY A 188 -12.55 13.85 -10.33
N ALA A 189 -12.64 14.75 -11.31
CA ALA A 189 -13.34 16.03 -11.13
C ALA A 189 -14.88 15.87 -10.99
N ASN A 190 -15.44 14.81 -11.56
CA ASN A 190 -16.88 14.58 -11.56
C ASN A 190 -17.29 13.52 -10.51
N PRO A 191 -17.95 13.91 -9.41
CA PRO A 191 -18.36 12.99 -8.34
C PRO A 191 -19.41 11.94 -8.77
N ASN A 192 -20.07 12.13 -9.90
CA ASN A 192 -21.08 11.20 -10.43
C ASN A 192 -20.47 10.10 -11.33
N ARG A 193 -19.16 10.16 -11.61
CA ARG A 193 -18.45 9.12 -12.39
C ARG A 193 -17.98 7.99 -11.48
N LEU A 194 -18.93 7.17 -11.03
CA LEU A 194 -18.63 5.94 -10.32
C LEU A 194 -18.74 4.76 -11.28
N ASN A 195 -17.61 4.06 -11.49
CA ASN A 195 -17.60 2.84 -12.30
C ASN A 195 -17.75 1.61 -11.39
N PRO A 196 -18.55 0.61 -11.77
CA PRO A 196 -18.59 -0.67 -11.06
C PRO A 196 -17.18 -1.28 -10.98
N GLY A 197 -16.82 -1.81 -9.81
CA GLY A 197 -15.48 -2.33 -9.54
C GLY A 197 -14.49 -1.26 -9.04
N MET A 198 -14.89 0.01 -8.94
CA MET A 198 -14.03 1.07 -8.41
C MET A 198 -13.90 0.95 -6.88
N PRO A 199 -12.69 0.83 -6.31
CA PRO A 199 -12.49 0.66 -4.86
C PRO A 199 -12.46 2.01 -4.12
N LEU A 200 -13.47 2.30 -3.31
CA LEU A 200 -13.55 3.49 -2.47
C LEU A 200 -13.00 3.24 -1.06
N VAL A 201 -12.18 4.17 -0.58
CA VAL A 201 -11.82 4.27 0.84
C VAL A 201 -13.00 4.84 1.60
N ILE A 202 -13.53 4.07 2.55
CA ILE A 202 -14.59 4.46 3.47
C ILE A 202 -13.93 5.03 4.74
N PRO A 203 -13.91 6.36 4.92
CA PRO A 203 -13.37 6.98 6.12
C PRO A 203 -14.11 6.44 7.36
N LYS A 204 -13.39 6.36 8.48
CA LYS A 204 -14.02 6.08 9.78
C LYS A 204 -14.98 7.22 10.11
N ALA A 205 -16.13 6.85 10.69
CA ALA A 205 -17.13 7.79 11.17
C ALA A 205 -16.59 8.62 12.35
#